data_AF-A0A941F3J8-F1
#
_entry.id   AF-A0A941F3J8-F1
#
_cell.length_a   1.000
_cell.length_b   1.000
_cell.length_c   1.000
_cell.angle_alpha   90.00
_cell.angle_beta   90.00
_cell.angle_gamma   90.00
#
_symmetry.space_group_name_H-M   'P 1'
#
loop_
_entity.id
_entity.type
_entity.pdbx_description
1 polymer ?
#
loop_
_entity_poly.entity_id
_entity_poly.type
_entity_poly.pdbx_seq_one_letter_code
_entity_poly.pdbx_strand_id
1 'polypeptide(L)'
;MTYNTSEATYFFTKNNLEQLEASLLQRGENLEEVISEFVDYKYEKFDIFLSHSYKDKSEIQRLYELLTFDLNTRNYKVYVDWLYNKELKRENVNVDTANVIRSNIEKSKCLIYATPINETNSKWMPWECGYMDGFTGNVAILPIMEEVDEEFSGEEFLTLYPVIKKDSNDILVATFHDGSTMFFDDWINKNSDKNKFTNYSFLIESIKEEESHLPGIGTKNLKNKIQFPFNFKYESDMVIVVKTIDPEQQ
;
A
#
# COMPACT_ATOMS: atom_id res chain seq x y z
N MET A 1 13.99 11.48 -11.78
CA MET A 1 15.19 11.15 -12.58
C MET A 1 15.27 9.63 -12.63
N THR A 2 15.56 9.00 -13.77
CA THR A 2 15.71 7.53 -13.81
C THR A 2 16.89 7.09 -12.95
N TYR A 3 16.68 6.08 -12.10
CA TYR A 3 17.74 5.45 -11.31
C TYR A 3 18.80 4.86 -12.25
N ASN A 4 20.07 4.94 -11.90
CA ASN A 4 21.12 4.36 -12.73
C ASN A 4 21.06 2.83 -12.62
N THR A 5 20.58 2.17 -13.67
CA THR A 5 20.34 0.72 -13.69
C THR A 5 21.60 -0.14 -13.55
N SER A 6 22.79 0.45 -13.47
CA SER A 6 24.05 -0.28 -13.22
C SER A 6 24.37 -0.48 -11.74
N GLU A 7 23.69 0.22 -10.83
CA GLU A 7 23.91 0.06 -9.39
C GLU A 7 23.15 -1.17 -8.87
N ALA A 8 23.88 -2.06 -8.20
CA ALA A 8 23.30 -3.25 -7.61
C ALA A 8 22.34 -2.88 -6.46
N THR A 9 21.21 -3.57 -6.42
CA THR A 9 20.17 -3.40 -5.39
C THR A 9 20.00 -4.69 -4.62
N TYR A 10 19.78 -4.58 -3.32
CA TYR A 10 19.73 -5.69 -2.37
C TYR A 10 18.43 -5.66 -1.59
N PHE A 11 17.97 -6.83 -1.16
CA PHE A 11 16.88 -6.90 -0.21
C PHE A 11 17.31 -6.44 1.18
N PHE A 12 16.33 -6.06 2.01
CA PHE A 12 16.55 -5.91 3.43
C PHE A 12 16.68 -7.29 4.06
N THR A 13 17.68 -7.47 4.93
CA THR A 13 17.79 -8.68 5.76
C THR A 13 17.52 -8.37 7.21
N LYS A 14 17.13 -9.40 7.98
CA LYS A 14 17.00 -9.28 9.45
C LYS A 14 18.28 -8.73 10.08
N ASN A 15 19.43 -9.27 9.68
CA ASN A 15 20.74 -8.83 10.16
C ASN A 15 21.03 -7.37 9.80
N ASN A 16 20.67 -6.91 8.59
CA ASN A 16 20.85 -5.49 8.22
C ASN A 16 20.00 -4.56 9.10
N LEU A 17 18.74 -4.94 9.39
CA LEU A 17 17.86 -4.17 10.27
C LEU A 17 18.36 -4.14 11.72
N GLU A 18 18.90 -5.25 12.22
CA GLU A 18 19.50 -5.34 13.57
C GLU A 18 20.74 -4.47 13.71
N GLN A 19 21.60 -4.46 12.71
CA GLN A 19 22.80 -3.60 12.71
C GLN A 19 22.43 -2.12 12.69
N LEU A 20 21.37 -1.75 11.97
CA LEU A 20 20.89 -0.38 11.95
C LEU A 20 20.36 0.05 13.33
N GLU A 21 19.48 -0.74 13.94
CA GLU A 21 18.97 -0.48 15.30
C GLU A 21 20.12 -0.31 16.31
N ALA A 22 21.11 -1.21 16.27
CA ALA A 22 22.29 -1.12 17.11
C ALA A 22 23.09 0.18 16.89
N SER A 23 23.16 0.66 15.64
CA SER A 23 23.83 1.92 15.31
C SER A 23 23.08 3.14 15.83
N LEU A 24 21.74 3.12 15.82
CA LEU A 24 20.90 4.18 16.37
C LEU A 24 21.03 4.24 17.89
N LEU A 25 20.99 3.09 18.57
CA LEU A 25 21.21 2.99 20.02
C LEU A 25 22.60 3.50 20.44
N GLN A 26 23.64 3.23 19.65
CA GLN A 26 25.00 3.74 19.91
C GLN A 26 25.11 5.27 19.80
N ARG A 27 24.26 5.92 19.01
CA ARG A 27 24.22 7.39 18.93
C ARG A 27 23.64 8.04 20.19
N GLY A 28 23.20 7.24 21.17
CA GLY A 28 22.64 7.70 22.43
C GLY A 28 21.21 8.19 22.31
N GLU A 29 20.53 7.86 21.21
CA GLU A 29 19.12 8.17 21.02
C GLU A 29 18.27 7.20 21.85
N ASN A 30 17.40 7.76 22.68
CA ASN A 30 16.37 6.97 23.34
C ASN A 30 15.27 6.66 22.30
N LEU A 31 15.39 5.52 21.62
CA LEU A 31 14.48 5.14 20.54
C LEU A 31 13.01 5.16 20.98
N GLU A 32 12.70 4.76 22.22
CA GLU A 32 11.32 4.82 22.73
C GLU A 32 10.79 6.25 22.80
N GLU A 33 11.63 7.21 23.20
CA GLU A 33 11.27 8.63 23.28
C GLU A 33 11.10 9.23 21.88
N VAL A 34 12.03 8.96 20.97
CA VAL A 34 11.94 9.40 19.57
C VAL A 34 10.69 8.84 18.89
N ILE A 35 10.42 7.54 19.05
CA ILE A 35 9.20 6.92 18.52
C ILE A 35 7.97 7.57 19.14
N SER A 36 7.96 7.82 20.46
CA SER A 36 6.84 8.49 21.12
C SER A 36 6.59 9.88 20.55
N GLU A 37 7.62 10.69 20.33
CA GLU A 37 7.48 12.04 19.75
C GLU A 37 6.83 12.00 18.36
N PHE A 38 7.23 11.05 17.51
CA PHE A 38 6.66 10.90 16.18
C PHE A 38 5.23 10.38 16.20
N VAL A 39 4.92 9.44 17.10
CA VAL A 39 3.59 8.83 17.22
C VAL A 39 2.59 9.79 17.87
N ASP A 40 3.02 10.58 18.85
CA ASP A 40 2.19 11.61 19.49
C ASP A 40 1.83 12.74 18.52
N TYR A 41 2.66 12.93 17.50
CA TYR A 41 2.31 13.78 16.38
C TYR A 41 1.19 13.15 15.56
N LYS A 42 -0.04 13.67 15.73
CA LYS A 42 -1.21 13.26 14.95
C LYS A 42 -1.15 13.76 13.52
N TYR A 43 -0.36 13.09 12.69
CA TYR A 43 -0.27 13.38 11.27
C TYR A 43 -1.65 13.32 10.61
N GLU A 44 -2.00 14.36 9.85
CA GLU A 44 -3.20 14.35 9.01
C GLU A 44 -3.02 13.48 7.75
N LYS A 45 -1.77 13.28 7.33
CA LYS A 45 -1.37 12.49 6.17
C LYS A 45 -0.07 11.76 6.43
N PHE A 46 0.02 10.56 5.87
CA PHE A 46 1.19 9.72 5.89
C PHE A 46 1.75 9.56 4.47
N ASP A 47 3.04 9.27 4.38
CA ASP A 47 3.65 8.85 3.14
C ASP A 47 3.37 7.35 2.94
N ILE A 48 3.62 6.55 3.98
CA ILE A 48 3.59 5.08 3.90
C ILE A 48 2.58 4.54 4.91
N PHE A 49 1.63 3.72 4.44
CA PHE A 49 0.95 2.73 5.28
C PHE A 49 1.78 1.45 5.29
N LEU A 50 2.38 1.10 6.43
CA LEU A 50 3.22 -0.10 6.53
C LEU A 50 2.34 -1.30 6.93
N SER A 51 1.86 -2.04 5.93
CA SER A 51 1.06 -3.24 6.13
C SER A 51 1.97 -4.40 6.52
N HIS A 52 1.62 -5.11 7.59
CA HIS A 52 2.48 -6.12 8.21
C HIS A 52 1.66 -7.11 9.05
N SER A 53 2.30 -8.20 9.47
CA SER A 53 1.76 -9.12 10.47
C SER A 53 2.30 -8.73 11.85
N TYR A 54 1.41 -8.63 12.85
CA TYR A 54 1.80 -8.25 14.21
C TYR A 54 2.78 -9.26 14.87
N LYS A 55 2.87 -10.49 14.35
CA LYS A 55 3.85 -11.48 14.81
C LYS A 55 5.28 -11.03 14.52
N ASP A 56 5.47 -10.21 13.49
CA ASP A 56 6.76 -9.75 12.97
C ASP A 56 7.13 -8.37 13.51
N LYS A 57 6.49 -7.96 14.62
CA LYS A 57 6.61 -6.60 15.18
C LYS A 57 8.04 -6.13 15.42
N SER A 58 8.98 -7.05 15.70
CA SER A 58 10.38 -6.70 15.98
C SER A 58 11.07 -6.20 14.72
N GLU A 59 10.96 -6.97 13.65
CA GLU A 59 11.49 -6.63 12.32
C GLU A 59 10.79 -5.40 11.75
N ILE A 60 9.48 -5.30 11.93
CA ILE A 60 8.71 -4.16 11.43
C ILE A 60 9.00 -2.88 12.23
N GLN A 61 9.28 -2.97 13.54
CA GLN A 61 9.73 -1.81 14.32
C GLN A 61 11.07 -1.28 13.78
N ARG A 62 12.04 -2.16 13.52
CA ARG A 62 13.32 -1.75 12.92
C ARG A 62 13.15 -1.15 11.54
N LEU A 63 12.25 -1.72 10.73
CA LEU A 63 11.92 -1.16 9.42
C LEU A 63 11.23 0.20 9.55
N TYR A 64 10.34 0.38 10.53
CA TYR A 64 9.73 1.68 10.82
C TYR A 64 10.80 2.71 11.19
N GLU A 65 11.74 2.35 12.06
CA GLU A 65 12.86 3.21 12.46
C GLU A 65 13.72 3.60 11.25
N LEU A 66 14.06 2.62 10.39
CA LEU A 66 14.77 2.85 9.13
C LEU A 66 14.04 3.89 8.29
N LEU A 67 12.76 3.65 7.97
CA LEU A 67 11.98 4.51 7.09
C LEU A 67 11.70 5.90 7.67
N THR A 68 11.74 6.07 8.99
CA THR A 68 11.35 7.31 9.66
C THR A 68 12.54 8.16 10.11
N PHE A 69 13.65 7.54 10.48
CA PHE A 69 14.77 8.21 11.17
C PHE A 69 16.12 8.10 10.46
N ASP A 70 16.33 7.11 9.59
CA ASP A 70 17.61 6.96 8.92
C ASP A 70 17.82 8.10 7.91
N LEU A 71 18.90 8.88 8.09
CA LEU A 71 19.28 10.03 7.28
C LEU A 71 19.55 9.71 5.80
N ASN A 72 19.89 8.45 5.48
CA ASN A 72 20.08 7.99 4.11
C ASN A 72 18.74 7.72 3.43
N THR A 73 17.75 7.33 4.22
CA THR A 73 16.36 7.34 3.81
C THR A 73 15.77 8.73 4.08
N ARG A 74 14.67 9.08 3.42
CA ARG A 74 14.01 10.35 3.74
C ARG A 74 13.13 10.08 4.95
N ASN A 75 13.07 10.99 5.93
CA ASN A 75 12.23 10.85 7.13
C ASN A 75 10.74 10.76 6.76
N TYR A 76 10.28 9.58 6.33
CA TYR A 76 8.92 9.36 5.86
C TYR A 76 7.95 9.38 7.03
N LYS A 77 6.74 9.89 6.78
CA LYS A 77 5.64 9.73 7.73
C LYS A 77 5.06 8.35 7.56
N VAL A 78 5.47 7.42 8.42
CA VAL A 78 5.03 6.02 8.36
C VAL A 78 3.92 5.78 9.37
N TYR A 79 2.82 5.19 8.91
CA TYR A 79 1.76 4.70 9.78
C TYR A 79 1.96 3.20 10.07
N VAL A 80 1.91 2.87 11.35
CA VAL A 80 1.92 1.49 11.88
C VAL A 80 0.81 1.37 12.90
N ASP A 81 -0.10 0.42 12.71
CA ASP A 81 -1.35 0.34 13.46
C ASP A 81 -1.16 0.20 14.99
N TRP A 82 -0.17 -0.57 15.46
CA TRP A 82 0.07 -0.76 16.89
C TRP A 82 0.78 0.41 17.56
N LEU A 83 1.51 1.22 16.80
CA LEU A 83 2.11 2.44 17.31
C LEU A 83 1.03 3.51 17.51
N TYR A 84 0.23 3.78 16.47
CA TYR A 84 -0.75 4.87 16.46
C TYR A 84 -2.10 4.52 17.10
N ASN A 85 -2.47 3.25 17.15
CA ASN A 85 -3.77 2.80 17.62
C ASN A 85 -3.63 1.59 18.56
N LYS A 86 -3.06 1.84 19.75
CA LYS A 86 -2.84 0.84 20.81
C LYS A 86 -4.11 0.06 21.20
N GLU A 87 -5.27 0.71 21.11
CA GLU A 87 -6.58 0.13 21.46
C GLU A 87 -7.19 -0.78 20.38
N LEU A 88 -6.62 -0.84 19.16
CA LEU A 88 -7.15 -1.70 18.10
C LEU A 88 -6.98 -3.19 18.45
N LYS A 89 -8.10 -3.91 18.53
CA LYS A 89 -8.12 -5.37 18.69
C LYS A 89 -7.98 -6.05 17.34
N ARG A 90 -6.73 -6.30 16.93
CA ARG A 90 -6.32 -6.84 15.61
C ARG A 90 -6.87 -8.24 15.31
N GLU A 91 -7.18 -9.01 16.34
CA GLU A 91 -7.79 -10.35 16.22
C GLU A 91 -9.26 -10.27 15.79
N ASN A 92 -9.91 -9.12 15.98
CA ASN A 92 -11.31 -8.91 15.66
C ASN A 92 -11.45 -8.31 14.27
N VAL A 93 -11.78 -9.15 13.30
CA VAL A 93 -12.23 -8.74 11.96
C VAL A 93 -13.65 -8.17 12.06
N ASN A 94 -13.76 -6.94 12.58
CA ASN A 94 -15.02 -6.23 12.73
C ASN A 94 -15.02 -4.93 11.90
N VAL A 95 -16.22 -4.35 11.73
CA VAL A 95 -16.46 -3.17 10.89
C VAL A 95 -15.73 -1.94 11.42
N ASP A 96 -15.66 -1.77 12.74
CA ASP A 96 -15.03 -0.60 13.36
C ASP A 96 -13.51 -0.60 13.11
N THR A 97 -12.85 -1.73 13.33
CA THR A 97 -11.43 -1.93 13.02
C THR A 97 -11.18 -1.70 11.53
N ALA A 98 -12.01 -2.27 10.65
CA ALA A 98 -11.89 -2.07 9.21
C ALA A 98 -12.03 -0.60 8.80
N ASN A 99 -12.94 0.16 9.43
CA ASN A 99 -13.13 1.59 9.16
C ASN A 99 -11.92 2.42 9.60
N VAL A 100 -11.30 2.09 10.74
CA VAL A 100 -10.08 2.77 11.20
C VAL A 100 -8.92 2.50 10.24
N ILE A 101 -8.70 1.23 9.87
CA ILE A 101 -7.64 0.85 8.92
C ILE A 101 -7.87 1.54 7.58
N ARG A 102 -9.09 1.51 7.06
CA ARG A 102 -9.48 2.21 5.84
C ARG A 102 -9.14 3.70 5.89
N SER A 103 -9.54 4.39 6.96
CA SER A 103 -9.26 5.82 7.11
C SER A 103 -7.76 6.13 7.11
N ASN A 104 -6.94 5.25 7.69
CA ASN A 104 -5.49 5.43 7.71
C ASN A 104 -4.83 5.07 6.37
N ILE A 105 -5.34 4.06 5.65
CA ILE A 105 -4.93 3.81 4.26
C ILE A 105 -5.22 5.03 3.39
N GLU A 106 -6.40 5.63 3.49
CA GLU A 106 -6.79 6.80 2.68
C GLU A 106 -5.98 8.07 3.00
N LYS A 107 -5.35 8.14 4.18
CA LYS A 107 -4.43 9.21 4.56
C LYS A 107 -3.00 8.98 4.08
N SER A 108 -2.66 7.78 3.61
CA SER A 108 -1.33 7.40 3.13
C SER A 108 -1.20 7.56 1.62
N LYS A 109 0.00 7.88 1.13
CA LYS A 109 0.27 7.97 -0.32
C LYS A 109 0.44 6.60 -0.97
N CYS A 110 1.04 5.65 -0.25
CA CYS A 110 1.21 4.27 -0.69
C CYS A 110 1.03 3.28 0.48
N LEU A 111 0.89 2.00 0.12
CA LEU A 111 1.01 0.88 1.02
C LEU A 111 2.31 0.14 0.71
N ILE A 112 3.13 -0.09 1.73
CA ILE A 112 4.22 -1.06 1.67
C ILE A 112 3.74 -2.33 2.36
N TYR A 113 3.72 -3.43 1.61
CA TYR A 113 3.45 -4.77 2.11
C TYR A 113 4.76 -5.35 2.63
N ALA A 114 5.02 -5.18 3.93
CA ALA A 114 6.23 -5.63 4.59
C ALA A 114 6.04 -7.03 5.18
N THR A 115 6.81 -7.99 4.69
CA THR A 115 6.69 -9.39 5.11
C THR A 115 8.05 -10.06 5.17
N PRO A 116 8.36 -10.83 6.22
CA PRO A 116 9.39 -11.85 6.14
C PRO A 116 9.06 -12.85 5.03
N ILE A 117 10.09 -13.50 4.48
CA ILE A 117 9.90 -14.58 3.50
C ILE A 117 9.01 -15.70 4.08
N ASN A 118 8.11 -16.23 3.24
CA ASN A 118 7.33 -17.46 3.45
C ASN A 118 6.19 -17.46 4.50
N GLU A 119 5.84 -16.34 5.12
CA GLU A 119 4.75 -16.34 6.13
C GLU A 119 3.78 -15.15 6.02
N THR A 120 2.72 -15.28 5.23
CA THR A 120 1.56 -14.38 5.28
C THR A 120 0.39 -15.08 5.99
N ASN A 121 0.43 -15.12 7.32
CA ASN A 121 -0.70 -15.61 8.12
C ASN A 121 -1.69 -14.50 8.54
N SER A 122 -1.51 -13.27 8.03
CA SER A 122 -2.38 -12.13 8.36
C SER A 122 -3.61 -12.10 7.45
N LYS A 123 -4.80 -12.06 8.06
CA LYS A 123 -6.06 -11.83 7.33
C LYS A 123 -6.20 -10.39 6.84
N TRP A 124 -5.50 -9.45 7.48
CA TRP A 124 -5.62 -8.03 7.19
C TRP A 124 -4.73 -7.61 6.02
N MET A 125 -3.50 -8.11 5.93
CA MET A 125 -2.56 -7.62 4.90
C MET A 125 -3.09 -7.79 3.46
N PRO A 126 -3.65 -8.95 3.05
CA PRO A 126 -4.23 -9.07 1.70
C PRO A 126 -5.42 -8.12 1.50
N TRP A 127 -6.21 -7.87 2.54
CA TRP A 127 -7.34 -6.94 2.48
C TRP A 127 -6.88 -5.48 2.35
N GLU A 128 -5.89 -5.07 3.14
CA GLU A 128 -5.26 -3.74 3.07
C GLU A 128 -4.63 -3.50 1.70
N CYS A 129 -3.90 -4.50 1.20
CA CYS A 129 -3.31 -4.52 -0.13
C CYS A 129 -4.37 -4.29 -1.21
N GLY A 130 -5.43 -5.12 -1.23
CA GLY A 130 -6.52 -4.97 -2.19
C GLY A 130 -7.25 -3.64 -2.07
N TYR A 131 -7.42 -3.09 -0.85
CA TYR A 131 -8.04 -1.78 -0.67
C TYR A 131 -7.18 -0.66 -1.25
N MET A 132 -5.87 -0.65 -0.98
CA MET A 132 -4.97 0.38 -1.52
C MET A 132 -4.82 0.26 -3.04
N ASP A 133 -4.66 -0.95 -3.57
CA ASP A 133 -4.60 -1.19 -5.02
C ASP A 133 -5.87 -0.69 -5.70
N GLY A 134 -7.02 -1.03 -5.12
CA GLY A 134 -8.32 -0.54 -5.49
C GLY A 134 -8.61 0.91 -5.09
N PHE A 135 -7.68 1.69 -4.55
CA PHE A 135 -7.90 3.13 -4.25
C PHE A 135 -6.96 4.01 -5.06
N THR A 136 -5.66 3.73 -5.00
CA THR A 136 -4.61 4.46 -5.73
C THR A 136 -3.81 3.59 -6.69
N GLY A 137 -3.73 2.28 -6.45
CA GLY A 137 -2.77 1.41 -7.13
C GLY A 137 -1.35 1.48 -6.56
N ASN A 138 -1.13 2.25 -5.48
CA ASN A 138 0.20 2.49 -4.92
C ASN A 138 0.54 1.46 -3.87
N VAL A 139 0.78 0.25 -4.35
CA VAL A 139 1.23 -0.87 -3.53
C VAL A 139 2.62 -1.27 -3.98
N ALA A 140 3.51 -1.49 -3.01
CA ALA A 140 4.81 -2.09 -3.23
C ALA A 140 5.09 -3.15 -2.16
N ILE A 141 5.93 -4.12 -2.49
CA ILE A 141 6.32 -5.20 -1.59
C ILE A 141 7.70 -4.90 -1.02
N LEU A 142 7.87 -5.02 0.30
CA LEU A 142 9.18 -4.94 0.94
C LEU A 142 9.43 -6.24 1.70
N PRO A 143 10.10 -7.21 1.07
CA PRO A 143 10.40 -8.46 1.72
C PRO A 143 11.61 -8.29 2.66
N ILE A 144 11.54 -8.94 3.82
CA ILE A 144 12.61 -9.01 4.80
C ILE A 144 13.21 -10.42 4.73
N MET A 145 14.40 -10.52 4.16
CA MET A 145 15.07 -11.78 3.87
C MET A 145 15.96 -12.24 5.03
N GLU A 146 16.37 -13.50 5.03
CA GLU A 146 17.46 -13.93 5.93
C GLU A 146 18.80 -13.53 5.31
N GLU A 147 18.97 -13.75 4.01
CA GLU A 147 20.18 -13.45 3.26
C GLU A 147 19.92 -12.51 2.07
N VAL A 148 20.93 -11.75 1.66
CA VAL A 148 20.80 -10.70 0.61
C VAL A 148 20.53 -11.25 -0.79
N ASP A 149 20.96 -12.49 -1.06
CA ASP A 149 20.89 -13.15 -2.37
C ASP A 149 19.70 -14.13 -2.47
N GLU A 150 18.82 -14.15 -1.46
CA GLU A 150 17.61 -14.98 -1.50
C GLU A 150 16.60 -14.47 -2.53
N GLU A 151 15.93 -15.40 -3.20
CA GLU A 151 14.80 -15.08 -4.06
C GLU A 151 13.53 -14.93 -3.21
N PHE A 152 12.78 -13.87 -3.47
CA PHE A 152 11.48 -13.68 -2.84
C PHE A 152 10.40 -14.50 -3.56
N SER A 153 10.03 -15.66 -3.00
CA SER A 153 8.88 -16.45 -3.43
C SER A 153 7.64 -16.12 -2.58
N GLY A 154 7.08 -14.92 -2.77
CA GLY A 154 5.82 -14.52 -2.15
C GLY A 154 4.59 -15.19 -2.79
N GLU A 155 3.39 -14.82 -2.32
CA GLU A 155 2.15 -15.19 -3.00
C GLU A 155 2.14 -14.64 -4.44
N GLU A 156 1.60 -15.41 -5.39
CA GLU A 156 1.66 -15.08 -6.82
C GLU A 156 1.08 -13.69 -7.12
N PHE A 157 0.02 -13.28 -6.41
CA PHE A 157 -0.59 -11.97 -6.61
C PHE A 157 0.34 -10.81 -6.21
N LEU A 158 1.31 -11.03 -5.32
CA LEU A 158 2.26 -9.99 -4.91
C LEU A 158 3.24 -9.63 -6.05
N THR A 159 3.42 -10.51 -7.03
CA THR A 159 4.28 -10.27 -8.21
C THR A 159 3.76 -9.17 -9.13
N LEU A 160 2.49 -8.75 -8.95
CA LEU A 160 1.89 -7.62 -9.66
C LEU A 160 2.50 -6.28 -9.26
N TYR A 161 3.12 -6.20 -8.08
CA TYR A 161 3.57 -4.95 -7.48
C TYR A 161 5.09 -4.83 -7.55
N PRO A 162 5.62 -3.60 -7.65
CA PRO A 162 7.06 -3.38 -7.54
C PRO A 162 7.58 -3.82 -6.17
N VAL A 163 8.80 -4.32 -6.18
CA VAL A 163 9.53 -4.75 -5.01
C VAL A 163 10.49 -3.64 -4.57
N ILE A 164 10.45 -3.26 -3.30
CA ILE A 164 11.35 -2.27 -2.73
C ILE A 164 12.64 -2.95 -2.27
N LYS A 165 13.75 -2.45 -2.79
CA LYS A 165 15.11 -2.83 -2.46
C LYS A 165 15.89 -1.60 -2.01
N LYS A 166 17.12 -1.81 -1.54
CA LYS A 166 18.07 -0.75 -1.23
C LYS A 166 19.32 -0.84 -2.09
N ASP A 167 19.94 0.29 -2.39
CA ASP A 167 21.27 0.31 -3.01
C ASP A 167 22.39 0.15 -1.96
N SER A 168 23.64 0.34 -2.37
CA SER A 168 24.80 0.31 -1.47
C SER A 168 24.87 1.48 -0.47
N ASN A 169 24.07 2.53 -0.68
CA ASN A 169 23.97 3.71 0.18
C ASN A 169 22.65 3.74 0.98
N ASP A 170 21.95 2.60 1.06
CA ASP A 170 20.66 2.44 1.72
C ASP A 170 19.51 3.29 1.12
N ILE A 171 19.66 3.76 -0.12
CA ILE A 171 18.61 4.47 -0.84
C ILE A 171 17.57 3.47 -1.34
N LEU A 172 16.29 3.77 -1.09
CA LEU A 172 15.17 2.93 -1.51
C LEU A 172 14.93 3.00 -3.03
N VAL A 173 14.82 1.83 -3.66
CA VAL A 173 14.60 1.64 -5.09
C VAL A 173 13.41 0.71 -5.30
N ALA A 174 12.44 1.13 -6.12
CA ALA A 174 11.36 0.28 -6.59
C ALA A 174 11.83 -0.48 -7.85
N THR A 175 11.75 -1.80 -7.82
CA THR A 175 12.08 -2.71 -8.92
C THR A 175 10.80 -3.34 -9.46
N PHE A 176 10.53 -3.19 -10.75
CA PHE A 176 9.34 -3.71 -11.41
C PHE A 176 9.58 -5.10 -12.02
N HIS A 177 8.50 -5.80 -12.34
CA HIS A 177 8.54 -7.13 -12.96
C HIS A 177 9.29 -7.15 -14.31
N ASP A 178 9.27 -6.05 -15.07
CA ASP A 178 10.01 -5.93 -16.33
C ASP A 178 11.52 -5.66 -16.14
N GLY A 179 11.99 -5.63 -14.89
CA GLY A 179 13.38 -5.34 -14.51
C GLY A 179 13.72 -3.85 -14.48
N SER A 180 12.79 -2.96 -14.83
CA SER A 180 13.01 -1.53 -14.70
C SER A 180 13.08 -1.12 -13.23
N THR A 181 13.80 -0.03 -12.95
CA THR A 181 13.97 0.49 -11.60
C THR A 181 13.75 1.98 -11.54
N MET A 182 13.34 2.47 -10.37
CA MET A 182 13.26 3.90 -10.07
C MET A 182 13.45 4.17 -8.59
N PHE A 183 13.91 5.37 -8.24
CA PHE A 183 13.93 5.81 -6.85
C PHE A 183 12.53 5.71 -6.24
N PHE A 184 12.44 5.18 -5.02
CA PHE A 184 11.17 5.03 -4.32
C PHE A 184 10.42 6.37 -4.19
N ASP A 185 11.15 7.45 -3.97
CA ASP A 185 10.60 8.81 -3.92
C ASP A 185 9.93 9.26 -5.21
N ASP A 186 10.52 8.93 -6.35
CA ASP A 186 9.89 9.25 -7.63
C ASP A 186 8.64 8.38 -7.80
N TRP A 187 8.65 7.14 -7.30
CA TRP A 187 7.54 6.20 -7.42
C TRP A 187 6.34 6.61 -6.57
N ILE A 188 6.57 6.85 -5.27
CA ILE A 188 5.51 7.24 -4.32
C ILE A 188 4.84 8.56 -4.73
N ASN A 189 5.59 9.46 -5.39
CA ASN A 189 5.06 10.75 -5.82
C ASN A 189 4.42 10.72 -7.21
N LYS A 190 4.83 9.81 -8.12
CA LYS A 190 4.26 9.70 -9.49
C LYS A 190 2.75 9.45 -9.50
N ASN A 191 2.27 8.60 -8.62
CA ASN A 191 0.88 8.20 -8.58
C ASN A 191 0.04 9.02 -7.57
N SER A 192 0.61 10.11 -7.04
CA SER A 192 -0.16 11.10 -6.27
C SER A 192 -1.14 11.88 -7.15
N ASP A 193 -0.92 11.84 -8.47
CA ASP A 193 -1.88 12.27 -9.48
C ASP A 193 -3.05 11.29 -9.49
N LYS A 194 -3.93 11.49 -8.51
CA LYS A 194 -5.27 10.94 -8.42
C LYS A 194 -5.86 10.89 -9.82
N ASN A 195 -6.32 9.72 -10.27
CA ASN A 195 -7.48 9.49 -11.16
C ASN A 195 -7.48 8.08 -11.77
N LYS A 196 -7.47 6.99 -10.97
CA LYS A 196 -8.09 5.73 -11.45
C LYS A 196 -9.61 5.72 -11.21
N PHE A 197 -10.08 6.36 -10.13
CA PHE A 197 -11.51 6.43 -9.75
C PHE A 197 -12.27 7.63 -10.28
N THR A 198 -11.59 8.70 -10.70
CA THR A 198 -12.24 9.95 -11.12
C THR A 198 -12.98 9.82 -12.45
N ASN A 199 -12.68 8.76 -13.21
CA ASN A 199 -13.48 8.36 -14.37
C ASN A 199 -14.90 7.93 -13.98
N TYR A 200 -15.17 7.55 -12.73
CA TYR A 200 -16.53 7.25 -12.27
C TYR A 200 -17.25 8.46 -11.70
N SER A 201 -16.55 9.44 -11.13
CA SER A 201 -17.19 10.69 -10.66
C SER A 201 -17.79 11.48 -11.82
N PHE A 202 -17.06 11.57 -12.94
CA PHE A 202 -17.57 12.17 -14.18
C PHE A 202 -18.78 11.39 -14.72
N LEU A 203 -18.75 10.04 -14.61
CA LEU A 203 -19.86 9.18 -14.99
C LEU A 203 -21.10 9.42 -14.11
N ILE A 204 -20.92 9.56 -12.79
CA ILE A 204 -21.99 9.86 -11.83
C ILE A 204 -22.58 11.25 -12.08
N GLU A 205 -21.76 12.25 -12.39
CA GLU A 205 -22.22 13.61 -12.72
C GLU A 205 -22.96 13.65 -14.07
N SER A 206 -22.45 12.95 -15.09
CA SER A 206 -23.13 12.81 -16.38
C SER A 206 -24.49 12.09 -16.27
N ILE A 207 -24.60 11.08 -15.39
CA ILE A 207 -25.87 10.41 -15.09
C ILE A 207 -26.84 11.37 -14.37
N LYS A 208 -26.36 12.17 -13.43
CA LYS A 208 -27.18 13.18 -12.72
C LYS A 208 -27.67 14.30 -13.64
N GLU A 209 -26.85 14.75 -14.59
CA GLU A 209 -27.26 15.76 -15.59
C GLU A 209 -28.33 15.22 -16.54
N GLU A 210 -28.19 13.98 -17.04
CA GLU A 210 -29.23 13.35 -17.89
C GLU A 210 -30.58 13.16 -17.15
N GLU A 211 -30.58 12.78 -15.86
CA GLU A 211 -31.83 12.66 -15.08
C GLU A 211 -32.51 14.01 -14.82
N SER A 212 -31.74 15.09 -14.71
CA SER A 212 -32.26 16.45 -14.48
C SER A 212 -32.99 17.04 -15.69
N HIS A 213 -32.62 16.61 -16.90
CA HIS A 213 -33.19 17.10 -18.16
C HIS A 213 -34.37 16.26 -18.68
N LEU A 214 -34.57 15.04 -18.19
CA LEU A 214 -35.68 14.15 -18.57
C LEU A 214 -36.20 13.35 -17.35
N PRO A 215 -37.03 13.96 -16.47
CA PRO A 215 -37.57 13.25 -15.32
C PRO A 215 -38.54 12.15 -15.79
N GLY A 216 -38.18 10.88 -15.53
CA GLY A 216 -39.08 9.74 -15.68
C GLY A 216 -38.77 8.74 -16.81
N ILE A 217 -37.68 8.90 -17.57
CA ILE A 217 -37.20 7.86 -18.49
C ILE A 217 -36.00 7.18 -17.83
N GLY A 218 -36.25 6.15 -17.03
CA GLY A 218 -35.20 5.36 -16.39
C GLY A 218 -34.17 4.86 -17.40
N THR A 219 -32.92 5.26 -17.21
CA THR A 219 -31.58 4.63 -17.46
C THR A 219 -31.43 3.42 -18.40
N LYS A 220 -32.31 3.21 -19.38
CA LYS A 220 -32.25 2.08 -20.32
C LYS A 220 -31.27 2.27 -21.49
N ASN A 221 -30.77 3.49 -21.73
CA ASN A 221 -29.98 3.81 -22.93
C ASN A 221 -28.46 3.88 -22.73
N LEU A 222 -27.92 3.68 -21.52
CA LEU A 222 -26.47 3.77 -21.28
C LEU A 222 -25.65 2.60 -21.85
N LYS A 223 -26.28 1.46 -22.18
CA LYS A 223 -25.58 0.31 -22.79
C LYS A 223 -24.95 0.60 -24.15
N ASN A 224 -25.46 1.59 -24.90
CA ASN A 224 -25.11 1.77 -26.31
C ASN A 224 -24.06 2.86 -26.57
N LYS A 225 -23.63 3.62 -25.55
CA LYS A 225 -22.67 4.72 -25.71
C LYS A 225 -21.29 4.46 -25.11
N ILE A 226 -21.16 3.49 -24.21
CA ILE A 226 -19.88 3.19 -23.56
C ILE A 226 -19.69 1.66 -23.56
N GLN A 227 -18.71 1.20 -24.33
CA GLN A 227 -18.35 -0.21 -24.38
C GLN A 227 -17.47 -0.49 -23.16
N PHE A 228 -18.07 -1.02 -22.11
CA PHE A 228 -17.34 -1.43 -20.91
C PHE A 228 -16.69 -2.80 -21.12
N PRO A 229 -15.51 -3.07 -20.53
CA PRO A 229 -14.91 -4.40 -20.54
C PRO A 229 -15.68 -5.44 -19.67
N PHE A 230 -16.78 -5.04 -19.02
CA PHE A 230 -17.59 -5.90 -18.14
C PHE A 230 -19.08 -5.70 -18.38
N ASN A 231 -19.86 -6.79 -18.27
CA ASN A 231 -21.32 -6.75 -18.35
C ASN A 231 -21.94 -6.48 -16.97
N PHE A 232 -22.65 -5.36 -16.82
CA PHE A 232 -23.39 -5.03 -15.60
C PHE A 232 -24.78 -5.69 -15.59
N LYS A 233 -25.14 -6.32 -14.47
CA LYS A 233 -26.53 -6.70 -14.14
C LYS A 233 -27.03 -5.84 -12.99
N TYR A 234 -28.16 -5.17 -13.20
CA TYR A 234 -28.83 -4.37 -12.17
C TYR A 234 -29.72 -5.28 -11.30
N GLU A 235 -29.47 -5.29 -10.00
CA GLU A 235 -30.37 -5.90 -9.00
C GLU A 235 -30.80 -4.81 -8.00
N SER A 236 -31.80 -4.00 -8.39
CA SER A 236 -32.50 -2.99 -7.59
C SER A 236 -31.69 -1.79 -7.05
N ASP A 237 -32.43 -0.75 -6.66
CA ASP A 237 -32.10 0.69 -6.81
C ASP A 237 -30.93 1.27 -5.98
N MET A 238 -29.97 0.50 -5.45
CA MET A 238 -28.80 1.13 -4.80
C MET A 238 -27.53 0.29 -4.66
N VAL A 239 -27.35 -0.79 -5.44
CA VAL A 239 -26.11 -1.58 -5.37
C VAL A 239 -25.60 -1.94 -6.77
N ILE A 240 -24.40 -1.46 -7.12
CA ILE A 240 -23.65 -1.99 -8.27
C ILE A 240 -22.92 -3.24 -7.78
N VAL A 241 -23.46 -4.42 -8.08
CA VAL A 241 -22.75 -5.69 -7.85
C VAL A 241 -21.94 -6.01 -9.10
N VAL A 242 -20.62 -5.97 -9.00
CA VAL A 242 -19.73 -6.49 -10.05
C VAL A 242 -19.63 -8.00 -9.87
N LYS A 243 -20.31 -8.77 -10.74
CA LYS A 243 -20.11 -10.22 -10.86
C LYS A 243 -19.26 -10.51 -12.09
N THR A 244 -18.14 -11.19 -11.89
CA THR A 244 -17.42 -11.87 -12.97
C THR A 244 -18.30 -13.02 -13.49
N ILE A 245 -18.47 -13.12 -14.80
CA ILE A 245 -19.09 -14.29 -15.44
C ILE A 245 -17.96 -15.07 -16.11
N ASP A 246 -17.90 -16.37 -15.82
CA ASP A 246 -16.96 -17.33 -16.36
C ASP A 246 -17.09 -17.42 -17.90
N PRO A 247 -16.00 -17.34 -18.69
CA PRO A 247 -16.07 -17.27 -20.15
C PRO A 247 -16.66 -18.50 -20.86
N GLU A 248 -16.85 -19.62 -20.17
CA GLU A 248 -17.25 -20.91 -20.79
C GLU A 248 -18.78 -21.16 -20.86
N GLN A 249 -19.64 -20.16 -20.65
CA GLN A 249 -21.10 -20.31 -20.86
C GLN A 249 -21.67 -19.36 -21.93
N GLN A 250 -21.30 -19.60 -23.20
CA GLN A 250 -22.08 -19.18 -24.38
C GLN A 250 -22.49 -20.37 -25.23
#